data_AF-A0A6L4ZHL1-F1
#
_entry.id   AF-A0A6L4ZHL1-F1
#
_cell.length_a   1.000
_cell.length_b   1.000
_cell.length_c   1.000
_cell.angle_alpha   90.00
_cell.angle_beta   90.00
_cell.angle_gamma   90.00
#
_symmetry.space_group_name_H-M   'P 1'
#
loop_
_entity.id
_entity.type
_entity.pdbx_description
1 polymer ?
#
loop_
_entity_poly.entity_id
_entity_poly.type
_entity_poly.pdbx_seq_one_letter_code
_entity_poly.pdbx_strand_id
1 'polypeptide(L)' 'MNRKASVLVVDDEPQILRVMRASLPPRGYDVRVAANGQEAIR' A
#
# COMPACT_ATOMS: atom_id res chain seq x y z
N MET A 1 -14.75 -17.44 -4.49
CA MET A 1 -13.35 -17.01 -4.27
C MET A 1 -13.37 -15.50 -4.11
N ASN A 2 -13.28 -14.96 -2.88
CA ASN A 2 -13.29 -13.51 -2.68
C ASN A 2 -11.88 -12.98 -2.98
N ARG A 3 -11.68 -12.34 -4.14
CA ARG A 3 -10.41 -11.70 -4.46
C ARG A 3 -10.26 -10.48 -3.54
N LYS A 4 -9.24 -10.47 -2.70
CA LYS A 4 -8.87 -9.27 -1.95
C LYS A 4 -8.54 -8.16 -2.94
N ALA A 5 -9.10 -6.97 -2.72
CA ALA A 5 -8.77 -5.82 -3.54
C ALA A 5 -7.31 -5.42 -3.27
N SER A 6 -6.52 -5.29 -4.33
CA SER A 6 -5.12 -4.87 -4.25
C SER A 6 -5.02 -3.33 -4.29
N VAL A 7 -4.23 -2.76 -3.39
CA VAL A 7 -4.02 -1.31 -3.24
C VAL A 7 -2.53 -1.01 -3.30
N LEU A 8 -2.16 -0.05 -4.15
CA LEU A 8 -0.82 0.53 -4.20
C LEU A 8 -0.88 1.94 -3.61
N VAL A 9 -0.07 2.19 -2.58
CA VAL A 9 0.10 3.52 -1.99
C VAL A 9 1.46 4.06 -2.40
N VAL A 10 1.48 5.28 -2.94
CA VAL A 10 2.70 5.99 -3.35
C VAL A 10 2.76 7.30 -2.61
N ASP A 11 3.75 7.46 -1.75
CA ASP A 11 3.93 8.63 -0.89
C ASP A 11 5.42 8.72 -0.51
N ASP A 12 6.00 9.92 -0.52
CA ASP A 12 7.41 10.14 -0.19
C ASP A 12 7.65 10.25 1.33
N GLU A 13 6.60 10.34 2.14
CA GLU A 13 6.69 10.37 3.59
C GLU A 13 6.67 8.94 4.20
N PRO A 14 7.78 8.46 4.79
CA PRO A 14 7.84 7.09 5.34
C PRO A 14 6.83 6.83 6.46
N GLN A 15 6.40 7.90 7.15
CA GLN A 15 5.42 7.83 8.23
C GLN A 15 4.03 7.48 7.69
N ILE A 16 3.64 8.07 6.55
CA ILE A 16 2.36 7.78 5.88
C ILE A 16 2.36 6.34 5.36
N LEU A 17 3.43 5.92 4.68
CA LEU A 17 3.54 4.54 4.19
C LEU A 17 3.42 3.51 5.33
N ARG A 18 4.02 3.78 6.49
CA ARG A 18 3.91 2.94 7.69
C ARG A 18 2.48 2.85 8.20
N VAL A 19 1.76 3.97 8.25
CA VAL A 19 0.35 4.02 8.67
C VAL A 19 -0.53 3.22 7.70
N MET A 20 -0.37 3.42 6.39
CA MET A 20 -1.17 2.73 5.37
C MET A 20 -0.94 1.21 5.37
N ARG A 21 0.31 0.79 5.53
CA ARG A 21 0.68 -0.63 5.64
C ARG A 21 0.07 -1.31 6.88
N ALA A 22 -0.21 -0.55 7.95
CA ALA A 22 -0.85 -1.07 9.16
C ALA A 22 -2.39 -1.02 9.10
N SER A 23 -2.97 0.01 8.46
CA SER A 23 -4.41 0.30 8.54
C SER A 23 -5.27 -0.43 7.51
N LEU A 24 -4.69 -0.78 6.35
CA LEU A 24 -5.41 -1.35 5.21
C LEU A 24 -5.51 -2.89 5.23
N PRO A 25 -4.47 -3.68 5.62
CA PRO A 25 -4.60 -5.14 5.65
C PRO A 25 -5.70 -5.69 6.58
N PRO A 26 -5.94 -5.12 7.79
CA PRO A 26 -7.06 -5.53 8.64
C PRO A 26 -8.44 -5.34 7.99
N ARG A 27 -8.54 -4.47 6.98
CA ARG A 27 -9.77 -4.22 6.21
C ARG A 27 -9.93 -5.17 5.02
N GLY A 28 -9.02 -6.14 4.85
CA GLY A 28 -9.09 -7.16 3.80
C GLY A 28 -8.40 -6.78 2.49
N TYR A 29 -7.65 -5.67 2.45
CA TYR A 29 -6.86 -5.29 1.29
C TYR A 29 -5.52 -6.03 1.24
N ASP A 30 -5.05 -6.27 0.02
CA ASP A 30 -3.64 -6.62 -0.24
C ASP A 30 -2.90 -5.32 -0.58
N VAL A 31 -1.84 -4.99 0.15
CA VAL A 31 -1.29 -3.62 0.18
C VAL A 31 0.17 -3.65 -0.19
N ARG A 32 0.52 -2.87 -1.21
CA ARG A 32 1.89 -2.57 -1.60
C ARG A 32 2.16 -1.08 -1.43
N VAL A 33 3.35 -0.74 -0.96
CA VAL A 33 3.79 0.64 -0.75
C VAL A 33 4.97 0.94 -1.65
N ALA A 34 5.13 2.21 -2.04
CA ALA A 34 6.27 2.71 -2.78
C ALA A 34 6.60 4.14 -2.32
N ALA A 35 7.88 4.46 -2.19
CA ALA A 35 8.36 5.78 -1.77
C ALA A 35 8.43 6.80 -2.92
N ASN A 36 8.23 6.35 -4.16
CA ASN A 36 8.28 7.18 -5.37
C ASN A 36 7.64 6.46 -6.55
N GLY A 37 7.51 7.16 -7.68
CA GLY A 37 6.91 6.63 -8.91
C GLY A 37 7.69 5.47 -9.52
N GLN A 38 9.02 5.48 -9.48
CA GLN A 38 9.85 4.41 -10.03
C GLN A 38 9.67 3.09 -9.27
N GLU A 39 9.57 3.14 -7.95
CA GLU A 39 9.26 1.98 -7.11
C GLU A 39 7.81 1.52 -7.31
N ALA A 40 6.88 2.45 -7.55
CA ALA A 40 5.46 2.16 -7.75
C ALA A 40 5.19 1.30 -9.00
N ILE A 41 5.92 1.54 -10.09
CA ILE A 41 5.69 0.86 -11.38
C ILE A 41 6.48 -0.44 -11.55
N ARG A 42 7.36 -0.78 -10.60
CA ARG A 42 8.13 -2.04 -10.59
C ARG A 42 7.30 -3.19 -10.03
#